data_AF-A0A0L0BG25-F1
#
_entry.id   AF-A0A0L0BG25-F1
#
_cell.length_a   1.000
_cell.length_b   1.000
_cell.length_c   1.000
_cell.angle_alpha   90.00
_cell.angle_beta   90.00
_cell.angle_gamma   90.00
#
_symmetry.space_group_name_H-M   'P 1'
#
loop_
_entity.id
_entity.type
_entity.pdbx_description
1 polymer ?
#
loop_
_entity_poly.entity_id
_entity_poly.type
_entity_poly.pdbx_seq_one_letter_code
_entity_poly.pdbx_strand_id
1 'polypeptide(L)'
;MSFQAYLDAVEKKTGFTPRQLIDIAQQRGLGPGTKAGPILSWLSEEYGLGRGHGMAMVHVITRGGSIDGKHVGTGSTHSDAKDHLWLDGIATKPPGY
;
A
#
# COMPACT_ATOMS: atom_id res chain seq x y z
N MET A 1 4.66 7.61 11.08
CA MET A 1 4.86 6.38 10.29
C MET A 1 4.78 6.76 8.84
N SER A 2 5.78 6.33 8.06
CA SER A 2 5.85 6.54 6.61
C SER A 2 4.79 5.70 5.88
N PHE A 3 4.55 6.00 4.61
CA PHE A 3 3.67 5.18 3.78
C PHE A 3 4.21 3.75 3.67
N GLN A 4 5.51 3.59 3.44
CA GLN A 4 6.13 2.25 3.34
C GLN A 4 5.86 1.40 4.58
N ALA A 5 5.90 1.99 5.79
CA ALA A 5 5.61 1.26 7.03
C ALA A 5 4.17 0.71 7.07
N TYR A 6 3.20 1.38 6.45
CA TYR A 6 1.84 0.85 6.31
C TYR A 6 1.81 -0.35 5.37
N LEU A 7 2.53 -0.32 4.25
CA LEU A 7 2.60 -1.46 3.32
C LEU A 7 3.25 -2.69 3.97
N ASP A 8 4.34 -2.49 4.72
CA ASP A 8 4.98 -3.57 5.47
C ASP A 8 4.01 -4.17 6.51
N ALA A 9 3.22 -3.33 7.18
CA ALA A 9 2.21 -3.79 8.12
C ALA A 9 1.02 -4.49 7.45
N VAL A 10 0.68 -4.12 6.21
CA VAL A 10 -0.30 -4.87 5.39
C VAL A 10 0.23 -6.26 5.12
N GLU A 11 1.45 -6.41 4.60
CA GLU A 11 2.04 -7.72 4.28
C GLU A 11 2.07 -8.64 5.50
N LYS A 12 2.47 -8.12 6.66
CA LYS A 12 2.48 -8.90 7.91
C LYS A 12 1.09 -9.40 8.33
N LYS A 13 0.02 -8.68 7.97
CA LYS A 13 -1.36 -9.02 8.35
C LYS A 13 -2.03 -9.93 7.34
N THR A 14 -1.79 -9.69 6.06
CA THR A 14 -2.44 -10.44 4.96
C THR A 14 -1.64 -11.68 4.56
N GLY A 15 -0.33 -11.71 4.81
CA GLY A 15 0.58 -12.72 4.28
C GLY A 15 0.94 -12.52 2.80
N PHE A 16 0.49 -11.43 2.18
CA PHE A 16 0.73 -11.11 0.77
C PHE A 16 1.51 -9.81 0.63
N THR A 17 2.46 -9.80 -0.28
CA THR A 17 3.15 -8.56 -0.66
C THR A 17 2.16 -7.54 -1.24
N PRO A 18 2.46 -6.23 -1.16
CA PRO A 18 1.62 -5.21 -1.78
C PRO A 18 1.38 -5.47 -3.28
N ARG A 19 2.38 -5.95 -4.02
CA ARG A 19 2.23 -6.28 -5.44
C ARG A 19 1.25 -7.42 -5.68
N GLN A 20 1.34 -8.51 -4.91
CA GLN A 20 0.39 -9.61 -5.02
C GLN A 20 -1.04 -9.16 -4.72
N LEU A 21 -1.24 -8.29 -3.72
CA LEU A 21 -2.57 -7.74 -3.44
C LEU A 21 -3.08 -6.85 -4.58
N ILE A 22 -2.21 -6.11 -5.27
CA ILE A 22 -2.59 -5.34 -6.47
C ILE A 22 -3.03 -6.28 -7.58
N ASP A 23 -2.29 -7.37 -7.84
CA ASP A 23 -2.64 -8.35 -8.86
C ASP A 23 -4.00 -9.02 -8.56
N ILE A 24 -4.24 -9.38 -7.30
CA ILE A 24 -5.53 -9.93 -6.84
C ILE A 24 -6.65 -8.89 -6.99
N ALA A 25 -6.39 -7.62 -6.65
CA ALA A 25 -7.35 -6.54 -6.83
C ALA A 25 -7.74 -6.38 -8.31
N GLN A 26 -6.76 -6.40 -9.23
CA GLN A 26 -7.00 -6.31 -10.66
C GLN A 26 -7.83 -7.46 -11.20
N GLN A 27 -7.56 -8.70 -10.75
CA GLN A 27 -8.37 -9.87 -11.09
C GLN A 27 -9.83 -9.73 -10.64
N ARG A 28 -10.09 -8.94 -9.60
CA ARG A 28 -11.43 -8.61 -9.09
C ARG A 28 -12.07 -7.39 -9.76
N GLY A 29 -11.40 -6.77 -10.73
CA GLY A 29 -11.85 -5.52 -11.35
C GLY A 29 -11.69 -4.28 -10.46
N LEU A 30 -10.83 -4.35 -9.44
CA LEU A 30 -10.47 -3.24 -8.57
C LEU A 30 -9.14 -2.63 -9.06
N GLY A 31 -9.14 -1.35 -9.40
CA GLY A 31 -7.98 -0.70 -9.99
C GLY A 31 -8.15 0.82 -10.14
N PRO A 32 -7.47 1.44 -11.12
CA PRO A 32 -7.62 2.86 -11.41
C PRO A 32 -9.10 3.23 -11.64
N GLY A 33 -9.61 4.21 -10.88
CA GLY A 33 -11.00 4.64 -10.94
C GLY A 33 -11.96 3.95 -9.96
N THR A 34 -11.53 2.86 -9.31
CA THR A 34 -12.31 2.24 -8.23
C THR A 34 -12.33 3.15 -7.00
N LYS A 35 -13.52 3.33 -6.40
CA LYS A 35 -13.67 4.07 -5.14
C LYS A 35 -13.00 3.31 -3.99
N ALA A 36 -12.62 4.03 -2.94
CA ALA A 36 -11.98 3.42 -1.76
C ALA A 36 -12.87 2.36 -1.07
N GLY A 37 -14.19 2.58 -1.02
CA GLY A 37 -15.15 1.73 -0.30
C GLY A 37 -15.07 0.24 -0.70
N PRO A 38 -15.25 -0.10 -1.99
CA PRO A 38 -15.14 -1.49 -2.46
C PRO A 38 -13.82 -2.18 -2.09
N ILE A 39 -12.69 -1.47 -2.23
CA ILE A 39 -11.37 -2.01 -1.90
C ILE A 39 -11.25 -2.26 -0.39
N LEU A 40 -11.70 -1.31 0.43
CA LEU A 40 -11.67 -1.45 1.90
C LEU A 40 -12.58 -2.58 2.38
N SER A 41 -13.77 -2.75 1.79
CA SER A 41 -14.68 -3.85 2.12
C SER A 41 -14.01 -5.18 1.86
N TRP A 42 -13.48 -5.37 0.65
CA TRP A 42 -12.76 -6.58 0.26
C TRP A 42 -11.59 -6.89 1.21
N LEU A 43 -10.71 -5.91 1.47
CA LEU A 43 -9.55 -6.11 2.33
C LEU A 43 -9.94 -6.43 3.78
N SER A 44 -11.04 -5.85 4.27
CA SER A 44 -11.57 -6.14 5.61
C SER A 44 -12.20 -7.53 5.68
N GLU A 45 -12.98 -7.91 4.68
CA GLU A 45 -13.72 -9.18 4.64
C GLU A 45 -12.78 -10.38 4.50
N GLU A 46 -11.77 -10.28 3.64
CA GLU A 46 -10.90 -11.43 3.35
C GLU A 46 -9.66 -11.52 4.24
N TYR A 47 -9.15 -10.37 4.70
CA TYR A 47 -7.88 -10.32 5.44
C TYR A 47 -8.00 -9.63 6.81
N GLY A 48 -9.20 -9.23 7.23
CA GLY A 48 -9.38 -8.50 8.50
C GLY A 48 -8.65 -7.16 8.54
N LEU A 49 -8.34 -6.58 7.37
CA LEU A 49 -7.49 -5.39 7.28
C LEU A 49 -8.30 -4.12 7.62
N GLY A 50 -8.00 -3.53 8.77
CA GLY A 50 -8.63 -2.28 9.20
C GLY A 50 -8.32 -1.07 8.30
N ARG A 51 -9.22 -0.07 8.32
CA ARG A 51 -9.22 1.11 7.43
C ARG A 51 -7.89 1.86 7.35
N GLY A 52 -7.14 1.98 8.45
CA GLY A 52 -5.85 2.68 8.46
C GLY A 52 -4.82 2.07 7.50
N HIS A 53 -4.70 0.73 7.50
CA HIS A 53 -3.80 0.01 6.59
C HIS A 53 -4.43 -0.15 5.21
N GLY A 54 -5.75 -0.34 5.15
CA GLY A 54 -6.49 -0.45 3.90
C GLY A 54 -6.35 0.78 3.01
N MET A 55 -6.23 1.99 3.56
CA MET A 55 -6.04 3.22 2.76
C MET A 55 -4.70 3.25 2.03
N ALA A 56 -3.64 2.66 2.58
CA ALA A 56 -2.37 2.52 1.87
C ALA A 56 -2.54 1.62 0.64
N MET A 57 -3.28 0.51 0.78
CA MET A 57 -3.62 -0.37 -0.34
C MET A 57 -4.53 0.30 -1.37
N VAL A 58 -5.54 1.06 -0.95
CA VAL A 58 -6.39 1.84 -1.86
C VAL A 58 -5.54 2.74 -2.75
N HIS A 59 -4.56 3.45 -2.18
CA HIS A 59 -3.69 4.33 -2.96
C HIS A 59 -2.87 3.53 -3.97
N VAL A 60 -2.17 2.45 -3.57
CA VAL A 60 -1.33 1.70 -4.52
C VAL A 60 -2.14 0.95 -5.59
N ILE A 61 -3.36 0.48 -5.28
CA ILE A 61 -4.26 -0.16 -6.26
C ILE A 61 -4.78 0.87 -7.28
N THR A 62 -5.09 2.09 -6.85
CA THR A 62 -5.72 3.10 -7.72
C THR A 62 -4.72 4.01 -8.43
N ARG A 63 -3.51 4.16 -7.88
CA ARG A 63 -2.49 5.13 -8.33
C ARG A 63 -1.11 4.52 -8.57
N GLY A 64 -0.89 3.26 -8.20
CA GLY A 64 0.43 2.63 -8.28
C GLY A 64 1.37 3.02 -7.15
N GLY A 65 2.64 2.61 -7.27
CA GLY A 65 3.67 2.79 -6.24
C GLY A 65 4.23 4.21 -6.11
N SER A 66 3.80 5.17 -6.92
CA SER A 66 4.29 6.55 -6.83
C SER A 66 3.57 7.33 -5.72
N ILE A 67 4.34 8.14 -4.98
CA ILE A 67 3.83 9.10 -4.02
C ILE A 67 4.28 10.52 -4.39
N ASP A 68 3.46 11.50 -4.03
CA ASP A 68 3.73 12.90 -4.35
C ASP A 68 4.99 13.38 -3.60
N GLY A 69 5.92 14.00 -4.33
CA GLY A 69 7.21 14.48 -3.80
C GLY A 69 7.08 15.43 -2.62
N LYS A 70 5.93 16.07 -2.41
CA LYS A 70 5.65 16.90 -1.24
C LYS A 70 5.71 16.15 0.10
N HIS A 71 5.67 14.82 0.09
CA HIS A 71 5.78 13.97 1.29
C HIS A 71 7.12 13.23 1.38
N VAL A 72 8.08 13.55 0.50
CA VAL A 72 9.35 12.83 0.37
C VAL A 72 10.49 13.69 0.92
N GLY A 73 11.35 13.11 1.76
CA GLY A 73 12.56 13.79 2.24
C GLY A 73 12.34 15.04 3.10
N THR A 74 11.14 15.24 3.64
CA THR A 74 10.78 16.42 4.45
C THR A 74 11.33 16.38 5.88
N GLY A 75 11.89 15.24 6.31
CA GLY A 75 12.37 15.02 7.67
C GLY A 75 11.27 14.92 8.75
N SER A 76 10.00 15.02 8.35
CA SER A 76 8.86 14.82 9.25
C SER A 76 8.60 13.34 9.54
N THR A 77 7.91 13.04 10.65
CA THR A 77 7.53 11.68 11.08
C THR A 77 6.65 10.92 10.07
N HIS A 78 6.09 11.62 9.09
CA HIS A 78 5.24 11.08 8.01
C HIS A 78 5.95 11.05 6.66
N SER A 79 7.23 11.42 6.59
CA SER A 79 7.96 11.45 5.33
C SER A 79 8.47 10.06 4.95
N ASP A 80 8.27 9.71 3.68
CA ASP A 80 8.98 8.60 3.06
C ASP A 80 10.34 9.08 2.54
N ALA A 81 11.33 8.20 2.51
CA ALA A 81 12.67 8.51 2.03
C ALA A 81 12.74 8.66 0.50
N LYS A 82 11.77 8.06 -0.21
CA LYS A 82 11.70 7.98 -1.67
C LYS A 82 10.30 8.30 -2.16
N ASP A 83 10.20 8.76 -3.40
CA ASP A 83 8.94 9.07 -4.11
C ASP A 83 8.24 7.86 -4.72
N HIS A 84 8.84 6.68 -4.55
CA HIS A 84 8.31 5.41 -4.99
C HIS A 84 8.38 4.39 -3.85
N LEU A 85 7.32 3.61 -3.73
CA LEU A 85 7.11 2.60 -2.72
C LEU A 85 7.68 1.26 -3.18
N TRP A 86 8.22 0.50 -2.24
CA TRP A 86 8.63 -0.88 -2.47
C TRP A 86 7.43 -1.81 -2.32
N LEU A 87 7.03 -2.46 -3.41
CA LEU A 87 5.84 -3.31 -3.47
C LEU A 87 6.14 -4.81 -3.49
N ASP A 88 7.41 -5.18 -3.70
CA ASP A 88 7.86 -6.57 -3.90
C ASP A 88 8.15 -7.30 -2.57
N GLY A 89 7.74 -6.68 -1.47
CA GLY A 89 7.67 -7.26 -0.14
C GLY A 89 8.86 -6.97 0.77
N ILE A 90 8.68 -7.19 2.07
CA ILE A 90 9.67 -6.87 3.11
C ILE A 90 10.99 -7.62 2.88
N ALA A 91 10.92 -8.88 2.43
CA ALA A 91 12.09 -9.75 2.26
C ALA A 91 13.06 -9.26 1.18
N THR A 92 12.57 -8.53 0.19
CA THR A 92 13.37 -8.03 -0.94
C THR A 92 13.65 -6.53 -0.84
N LYS A 93 13.12 -5.87 0.20
CA LYS A 93 13.18 -4.43 0.38
C LYS A 93 14.62 -3.96 0.60
N PRO A 94 15.19 -3.11 -0.28
CA PRO A 94 16.54 -2.62 -0.10
C PRO A 94 16.60 -1.54 0.99
N PRO A 95 17.79 -1.26 1.55
CA PRO A 95 17.96 -0.22 2.56
C PRO A 95 17.46 1.15 2.07
N GLY A 96 16.76 1.88 2.94
CA GLY A 96 16.25 3.22 2.64
C GLY A 96 14.87 3.27 1.99
N TYR A 97 14.07 2.20 2.09
CA TYR A 97 12.62 2.19 1.83
C TYR A 97 11.83 1.97 3.12
#